data_AF-A0A183ECW6-F1
#
_entry.id   AF-A0A183ECW6-F1
#
_cell.length_a   1.000
_cell.length_b   1.000
_cell.length_c   1.000
_cell.angle_alpha   90.00
_cell.angle_beta   90.00
_cell.angle_gamma   90.00
#
_symmetry.space_group_name_H-M   'P 1'
#
loop_
_entity.id
_entity.type
_entity.pdbx_description
1 polymer ?
#
loop_
_entity_poly.entity_id
_entity_poly.type
_entity_poly.pdbx_seq_one_letter_code
_entity_poly.pdbx_strand_id
1 'polypeptide(L)'
;LPNFAKKIEIYLFFRVLDLIINFILVWYYCTLTIREAILSINGSRIKGWWMMHHYVSSVLAGITVTWGGGECYQNIRKQFVIFYFYLSVVQLLQCRYQTGCLRRLRALGQRHSMDISVEGFSSWMFRGLTFLIPFLVLTYIFQFFNAYKLYYLSQLPVCSGQWQVPALAFGFLLVACCNVFTLLAVLINKWRQGVALRSKRQAEPPSKMQ
;
A
#
# COMPACT_ATOMS: atom_id res chain seq x y z
N LEU A 1 -44.78 -2.69 -5.08
CA LEU A 1 -44.14 -2.43 -6.39
C LEU A 1 -43.11 -1.28 -6.36
N PRO A 2 -43.44 -0.03 -5.97
CA PRO A 2 -42.46 1.08 -5.99
C PRO A 2 -41.27 0.88 -5.02
N ASN A 3 -41.50 0.27 -3.86
CA ASN A 3 -40.43 -0.03 -2.90
C ASN A 3 -39.48 -1.15 -3.36
N PHE A 4 -39.92 -2.04 -4.26
CA PHE A 4 -39.09 -3.11 -4.80
C PHE A 4 -38.20 -2.59 -5.93
N ALA A 5 -38.77 -1.80 -6.84
CA ALA A 5 -38.01 -1.12 -7.90
C ALA A 5 -36.91 -0.22 -7.32
N LYS A 6 -37.22 0.58 -6.28
CA LYS A 6 -36.22 1.40 -5.57
C LYS A 6 -35.10 0.56 -4.95
N LYS A 7 -35.41 -0.60 -4.35
CA LYS A 7 -34.38 -1.50 -3.80
C LYS A 7 -33.46 -2.06 -4.88
N ILE A 8 -34.00 -2.42 -6.05
CA ILE A 8 -33.21 -2.90 -7.19
C ILE A 8 -32.32 -1.78 -7.72
N GLU A 9 -32.86 -0.57 -7.91
CA GLU A 9 -32.11 0.58 -8.38
C GLU A 9 -30.93 0.91 -7.45
N ILE A 10 -31.18 0.95 -6.13
CA ILE A 10 -30.14 1.16 -5.12
C ILE A 10 -29.08 0.05 -5.17
N TYR A 11 -29.49 -1.21 -5.31
CA TYR A 11 -28.56 -2.33 -5.42
C TYR A 11 -27.68 -2.24 -6.67
N LEU A 12 -28.28 -1.94 -7.82
CA LEU A 12 -27.56 -1.77 -9.10
C LEU A 12 -26.59 -0.59 -9.02
N PHE A 13 -27.02 0.54 -8.46
CA PHE A 13 -26.16 1.70 -8.25
C PHE A 13 -24.92 1.34 -7.42
N PHE A 14 -25.11 0.66 -6.28
CA PHE A 14 -24.02 0.21 -5.44
C PHE A 14 -23.09 -0.79 -6.14
N ARG A 15 -23.64 -1.70 -6.95
CA ARG A 15 -22.83 -2.64 -7.72
C ARG A 15 -22.00 -1.95 -8.80
N VAL A 16 -22.57 -0.98 -9.51
CA VAL A 16 -21.84 -0.17 -10.50
C VAL A 16 -20.73 0.62 -9.83
N LEU A 17 -21.00 1.24 -8.67
CA LEU A 17 -19.98 1.92 -7.89
C LEU A 17 -18.85 0.99 -7.47
N ASP A 18 -19.16 -0.21 -6.98
CA ASP A 18 -18.13 -1.18 -6.61
C ASP A 18 -17.24 -1.55 -7.81
N LEU A 19 -17.84 -1.77 -8.98
CA LEU A 19 -17.10 -2.07 -10.21
C LEU A 19 -16.21 -0.90 -10.64
N ILE A 20 -16.70 0.33 -10.56
CA ILE A 20 -15.92 1.56 -10.85
C ILE A 20 -14.74 1.67 -9.89
N ILE A 21 -14.95 1.46 -8.59
CA ILE A 21 -13.88 1.51 -7.58
C ILE A 21 -12.80 0.46 -7.88
N ASN A 22 -13.19 -0.77 -8.15
CA ASN A 22 -12.24 -1.84 -8.47
C ASN A 22 -11.52 -1.58 -9.79
N PHE A 23 -12.22 -1.06 -10.81
CA PHE A 23 -11.60 -0.70 -12.09
C PHE A 23 -10.58 0.44 -11.94
N ILE A 24 -10.90 1.48 -11.15
CA ILE A 24 -9.97 2.56 -10.83
C ILE A 24 -8.75 2.00 -10.09
N LEU A 25 -8.94 1.03 -9.19
CA LEU A 25 -7.85 0.38 -8.46
C LEU A 25 -6.91 -0.38 -9.41
N VAL A 26 -7.46 -1.16 -10.34
CA VAL A 26 -6.69 -1.84 -11.40
C VAL A 26 -5.92 -0.82 -12.22
N TRP A 27 -6.61 0.19 -12.75
CA TRP A 27 -6.00 1.24 -13.56
C TRP A 27 -4.86 1.96 -12.81
N TYR A 28 -5.08 2.28 -11.54
CA TYR A 28 -4.12 2.95 -10.70
C TYR A 28 -2.84 2.11 -10.52
N TYR A 29 -2.99 0.84 -10.13
CA TYR A 29 -1.83 -0.02 -9.92
C TYR A 29 -1.10 -0.36 -11.22
N CYS A 30 -1.81 -0.55 -12.34
CA CYS A 30 -1.18 -0.71 -13.65
C CYS A 30 -0.39 0.53 -14.07
N THR A 31 -0.93 1.73 -13.84
CA THR A 31 -0.22 2.98 -14.13
C THR A 31 1.03 3.11 -13.24
N LEU A 32 0.90 2.72 -11.97
CA LEU A 32 2.00 2.73 -11.01
C LEU A 32 3.13 1.77 -11.42
N THR A 33 2.80 0.55 -11.82
CA THR A 33 3.79 -0.45 -12.26
C THR A 33 4.52 0.00 -13.52
N ILE A 34 3.80 0.52 -14.53
CA ILE A 34 4.41 1.05 -15.75
C ILE A 34 5.37 2.20 -15.41
N ARG A 35 4.92 3.16 -14.59
CA ARG A 35 5.75 4.30 -14.18
C ARG A 35 7.03 3.83 -13.47
N GLU A 36 6.91 2.89 -12.55
CA GLU A 36 8.07 2.39 -11.79
C GLU A 36 8.99 1.52 -12.64
N ALA A 37 8.47 0.76 -13.60
CA ALA A 37 9.27 0.02 -14.57
C ALA A 37 10.12 0.97 -15.43
N ILE A 38 9.53 2.04 -15.97
CA ILE A 38 10.24 3.08 -16.73
C ILE A 38 11.33 3.72 -15.87
N LEU A 39 11.01 4.08 -14.62
CA LEU A 39 12.00 4.66 -13.71
C LEU A 39 13.16 3.69 -13.43
N SER A 40 12.89 2.40 -13.27
CA SER A 40 13.92 1.39 -13.06
C SER A 40 14.84 1.23 -14.28
N ILE A 41 14.27 1.24 -15.49
CA ILE A 41 15.04 1.18 -16.75
C ILE A 41 15.91 2.45 -16.91
N ASN A 42 15.39 3.61 -16.50
CA ASN A 42 16.11 4.88 -16.51
C ASN A 42 17.15 5.02 -15.37
N GLY A 43 17.47 3.93 -14.65
CA GLY A 43 18.54 3.90 -13.65
C GLY A 43 18.12 4.22 -12.22
N SER A 44 16.82 4.36 -11.93
CA SER A 44 16.35 4.52 -10.55
C SER A 44 16.54 3.23 -9.74
N ARG A 45 17.14 3.34 -8.56
CA ARG A 45 17.33 2.22 -7.63
C ARG A 45 16.07 1.95 -6.83
N ILE A 46 15.11 1.27 -7.46
CA ILE A 46 13.84 0.85 -6.84
C ILE A 46 14.00 -0.57 -6.29
N LYS A 47 13.44 -0.84 -5.10
CA LYS A 47 13.48 -2.19 -4.51
C LYS A 47 12.60 -3.14 -5.32
N GLY A 48 13.11 -4.34 -5.64
CA GLY A 48 12.36 -5.33 -6.43
C GLY A 48 11.00 -5.68 -5.83
N TRP A 49 10.93 -5.95 -4.51
CA TRP A 49 9.65 -6.20 -3.83
C TRP A 49 8.66 -5.03 -3.95
N TRP A 50 9.16 -3.79 -3.91
CA TRP A 50 8.31 -2.61 -4.06
C TRP A 50 7.61 -2.60 -5.42
N MET A 51 8.31 -2.97 -6.49
CA MET A 51 7.66 -3.07 -7.80
C MET A 51 6.75 -4.30 -7.91
N MET A 52 7.20 -5.45 -7.40
CA MET A 52 6.48 -6.72 -7.50
C MET A 52 5.11 -6.66 -6.81
N HIS A 53 5.02 -6.12 -5.59
CA HIS A 53 3.74 -6.11 -4.88
C HIS A 53 2.68 -5.23 -5.57
N HIS A 54 3.08 -4.22 -6.37
CA HIS A 54 2.14 -3.45 -7.20
C HIS A 54 1.61 -4.28 -8.38
N TYR A 55 2.44 -5.12 -9.00
CA TYR A 55 1.97 -6.08 -10.01
C TYR A 55 0.95 -7.04 -9.40
N VAL A 56 1.27 -7.64 -8.25
CA VAL A 56 0.33 -8.56 -7.58
C VAL A 56 -0.95 -7.83 -7.19
N SER A 57 -0.86 -6.60 -6.68
CA SER A 57 -2.04 -5.81 -6.32
C SER A 57 -2.93 -5.48 -7.54
N SER A 58 -2.33 -5.26 -8.71
CA SER A 58 -3.06 -5.09 -9.98
C SER A 58 -3.85 -6.35 -10.33
N VAL A 59 -3.21 -7.53 -10.22
CA VAL A 59 -3.84 -8.82 -10.49
C VAL A 59 -4.98 -9.09 -9.50
N LEU A 60 -4.77 -8.83 -8.20
CA LEU A 60 -5.80 -9.02 -7.18
C LEU A 60 -7.01 -8.10 -7.40
N ALA A 61 -6.77 -6.83 -7.75
CA ALA A 61 -7.86 -5.92 -8.12
C ALA A 61 -8.61 -6.43 -9.36
N GLY A 62 -7.90 -6.97 -10.36
CA GLY A 62 -8.49 -7.59 -11.54
C GLY A 62 -9.37 -8.79 -11.21
N ILE A 63 -8.91 -9.68 -10.33
CA ILE A 63 -9.70 -10.83 -9.86
C ILE A 63 -10.99 -10.34 -9.19
N THR A 64 -10.93 -9.29 -8.35
CA THR A 64 -12.12 -8.72 -7.70
C THR A 64 -13.11 -8.12 -8.70
N VAL A 65 -12.66 -7.50 -9.79
CA VAL A 65 -13.55 -7.01 -10.87
C VAL A 65 -14.33 -8.16 -11.52
N THR A 66 -13.68 -9.30 -11.73
CA THR A 66 -14.34 -10.48 -12.32
C THR A 66 -15.29 -11.21 -11.36
N TRP A 67 -15.28 -10.84 -10.07
CA TRP A 67 -16.11 -11.50 -9.07
C TRP A 67 -17.56 -10.99 -9.16
N GLY A 68 -18.48 -11.88 -9.53
CA GLY A 68 -19.92 -11.61 -9.65
C GLY A 68 -20.59 -11.14 -8.34
N GLY A 69 -21.74 -10.45 -8.47
CA GLY A 69 -22.47 -9.83 -7.36
C GLY A 69 -23.27 -10.78 -6.46
N GLY A 70 -22.85 -12.04 -6.32
CA GLY A 70 -23.55 -13.05 -5.52
C GLY A 70 -23.50 -12.80 -4.00
N GLU A 71 -24.19 -13.64 -3.24
CA GLU A 71 -24.27 -13.55 -1.78
C GLU A 71 -22.89 -13.57 -1.10
N CYS A 72 -21.98 -14.41 -1.60
CA CYS A 72 -20.59 -14.48 -1.12
C CYS A 72 -19.85 -13.13 -1.23
N TYR A 73 -20.03 -12.41 -2.34
CA TYR A 73 -19.44 -11.09 -2.54
C TYR A 73 -20.06 -10.05 -1.58
N GLN A 74 -21.37 -10.09 -1.36
CA GLN A 74 -22.06 -9.16 -0.47
C GLN A 74 -21.56 -9.26 0.98
N ASN A 75 -21.17 -10.46 1.42
CA ASN A 75 -20.64 -10.68 2.77
C ASN A 75 -19.29 -9.98 3.02
N ILE A 76 -18.43 -9.85 2.01
CA ILE A 76 -17.12 -9.19 2.14
C ILE A 76 -17.09 -7.75 1.60
N ARG A 77 -18.08 -7.36 0.79
CA ARG A 77 -18.18 -6.06 0.12
C ARG A 77 -17.81 -4.87 1.01
N LYS A 78 -18.47 -4.74 2.16
CA LYS A 78 -18.24 -3.61 3.09
C LYS A 78 -16.79 -3.54 3.56
N GLN A 79 -16.20 -4.71 3.84
CA GLN A 79 -14.82 -4.82 4.28
C GLN A 79 -13.85 -4.39 3.18
N PHE A 80 -14.08 -4.78 1.92
CA PHE A 80 -13.28 -4.33 0.78
C PHE A 80 -13.39 -2.84 0.53
N VAL A 81 -14.59 -2.25 0.59
CA VAL A 81 -14.76 -0.79 0.41
C VAL A 81 -13.98 -0.02 1.48
N ILE A 82 -14.08 -0.43 2.75
CA ILE A 82 -13.31 0.18 3.84
C ILE A 82 -11.81 0.01 3.61
N PHE A 83 -11.39 -1.19 3.19
CA PHE A 83 -9.99 -1.47 2.90
C PHE A 83 -9.44 -0.61 1.74
N TYR A 84 -10.17 -0.46 0.64
CA TYR A 84 -9.75 0.35 -0.51
C TYR A 84 -9.72 1.85 -0.19
N PHE A 85 -10.67 2.33 0.61
CA PHE A 85 -10.63 3.69 1.11
C PHE A 85 -9.38 3.92 1.96
N TYR A 86 -9.12 3.03 2.92
CA TYR A 86 -7.93 3.09 3.76
C TYR A 86 -6.63 3.03 2.94
N LEU A 87 -6.55 2.10 1.99
CA LEU A 87 -5.42 1.94 1.08
C LEU A 87 -5.16 3.22 0.27
N SER A 88 -6.22 3.90 -0.18
CA SER A 88 -6.11 5.18 -0.90
C SER A 88 -5.50 6.27 -0.03
N VAL A 89 -5.88 6.34 1.26
CA VAL A 89 -5.26 7.27 2.22
C VAL A 89 -3.78 6.96 2.40
N VAL A 90 -3.42 5.69 2.61
CA VAL A 90 -2.02 5.26 2.76
C VAL A 90 -1.21 5.57 1.50
N GLN A 91 -1.78 5.37 0.33
CA GLN A 91 -1.15 5.67 -0.95
C GLN A 91 -0.87 7.17 -1.13
N LEU A 92 -1.79 8.05 -0.70
CA LEU A 92 -1.56 9.49 -0.68
C LEU A 92 -0.40 9.84 0.27
N LEU A 93 -0.37 9.26 1.47
CA LEU A 93 0.74 9.45 2.42
C LEU A 93 2.08 8.98 1.85
N GLN A 94 2.12 7.81 1.20
CA GLN A 94 3.30 7.29 0.51
C GLN A 94 3.76 8.23 -0.62
N CYS A 95 2.84 8.73 -1.43
CA CYS A 95 3.15 9.66 -2.52
C CYS A 95 3.74 10.98 -1.98
N ARG A 96 3.15 11.54 -0.92
CA ARG A 96 3.67 12.75 -0.26
C ARG A 96 5.06 12.50 0.33
N TYR A 97 5.25 11.36 0.99
CA TYR A 97 6.54 10.95 1.56
C TYR A 97 7.63 10.81 0.47
N GLN A 98 7.35 10.08 -0.61
CA GLN A 98 8.28 9.88 -1.73
C GLN A 98 8.65 11.20 -2.40
N THR A 99 7.67 12.07 -2.65
CA THR A 99 7.90 13.41 -3.23
C THR A 99 8.75 14.29 -2.31
N GLY A 100 8.54 14.21 -0.99
CA GLY A 100 9.38 14.90 0.01
C GLY A 100 10.83 14.41 0.00
N CYS A 101 11.03 13.09 -0.01
CA CYS A 101 12.37 12.49 -0.10
C CYS A 101 13.09 12.91 -1.39
N LEU A 102 12.40 12.92 -2.53
CA LEU A 102 12.97 13.33 -3.81
C LEU A 102 13.35 14.82 -3.82
N ARG A 103 12.50 15.70 -3.26
CA ARG A 103 12.81 17.13 -3.11
C ARG A 103 14.06 17.37 -2.26
N ARG A 104 14.23 16.60 -1.16
CA ARG A 104 15.43 16.69 -0.32
C ARG A 104 16.68 16.22 -1.03
N LEU A 105 16.61 15.12 -1.80
CA LEU A 105 17.74 14.67 -2.63
C LEU A 105 18.15 15.73 -3.66
N ARG A 106 17.18 16.43 -4.26
CA ARG A 106 17.44 17.57 -5.17
C ARG A 106 18.11 18.74 -4.46
N ALA A 107 17.60 19.13 -3.29
CA ALA A 107 18.12 20.27 -2.50
C ALA A 107 19.54 20.06 -1.94
N LEU A 108 19.93 18.82 -1.63
CA LEU A 108 21.28 18.47 -1.14
C LEU A 108 22.40 18.56 -2.19
N GLY A 109 22.14 19.16 -3.36
CA GLY A 109 23.18 19.41 -4.37
C GLY A 109 23.09 18.59 -5.65
N GLN A 110 21.93 18.00 -5.98
CA GLN A 110 21.55 17.79 -7.40
C GLN A 110 20.85 19.05 -7.98
N ARG A 111 21.53 20.19 -7.80
CA ARG A 111 21.31 21.56 -8.35
C ARG A 111 20.38 22.52 -7.57
N HIS A 112 21.08 23.39 -6.83
CA HIS A 112 20.85 24.76 -6.34
C HIS A 112 19.57 25.17 -5.59
N SER A 113 19.77 26.17 -4.72
CA SER A 113 19.02 26.53 -3.52
C SER A 113 17.53 26.71 -3.70
N MET A 114 16.77 26.11 -2.78
CA MET A 114 15.58 26.77 -2.26
C MET A 114 15.34 26.32 -0.83
N ASP A 115 15.57 27.24 0.09
CA ASP A 115 15.18 27.13 1.49
C ASP A 115 13.67 27.39 1.59
N ILE A 116 12.93 26.48 2.21
CA ILE A 116 11.54 26.73 2.61
C ILE A 116 11.40 26.26 4.05
N SER A 117 11.21 27.22 4.95
CA SER A 117 10.87 27.02 6.35
C SER A 117 9.44 26.48 6.48
N VAL A 118 9.26 25.17 6.34
CA VAL A 118 7.99 24.53 6.73
C VAL A 118 8.13 23.97 8.15
N GLU A 119 7.85 24.80 9.14
CA GLU A 119 7.90 24.42 10.56
C GLU A 119 6.72 23.53 11.00
N GLY A 120 6.93 22.80 12.11
CA GLY A 120 5.91 22.06 12.83
C GLY A 120 5.64 20.66 12.29
N PHE A 121 4.48 20.44 11.66
CA PHE A 121 3.96 19.11 11.32
C PHE A 121 4.55 18.53 10.03
N SER A 122 4.72 19.36 9.00
CA SER A 122 5.38 18.97 7.75
C SER A 122 6.84 18.56 8.00
N SER A 123 7.59 19.30 8.83
CA SER A 123 8.98 18.94 9.12
C SER A 123 9.11 17.55 9.77
N TRP A 124 8.21 17.19 10.68
CA TRP A 124 8.18 15.88 11.36
C TRP A 124 7.71 14.76 10.43
N MET A 125 6.62 14.97 9.69
CA MET A 125 6.11 14.05 8.66
C MET A 125 7.16 13.78 7.56
N PHE A 126 7.97 14.78 7.21
CA PHE A 126 9.00 14.69 6.17
C PHE A 126 10.40 14.30 6.70
N ARG A 127 10.62 14.25 8.03
CA ARG A 127 11.90 13.89 8.67
C ARG A 127 12.18 12.39 8.72
N GLY A 128 11.22 11.51 8.44
CA GLY A 128 11.54 10.08 8.42
C GLY A 128 10.45 9.12 8.00
N LEU A 129 10.89 7.96 7.50
CA LEU A 129 10.08 6.77 7.24
C LEU A 129 9.22 6.36 8.46
N THR A 130 9.65 6.72 9.68
CA THR A 130 9.01 6.37 10.95
C THR A 130 7.56 6.82 11.05
N PHE A 131 7.20 7.97 10.49
CA PHE A 131 5.81 8.44 10.46
C PHE A 131 4.90 7.51 9.64
N LEU A 132 5.42 6.99 8.53
CA LEU A 132 4.67 6.17 7.58
C LEU A 132 4.50 4.72 8.06
N ILE A 133 5.45 4.22 8.86
CA ILE A 133 5.48 2.85 9.37
C ILE A 133 4.18 2.41 10.08
N PRO A 134 3.59 3.15 11.03
CA PRO A 134 2.35 2.73 11.68
C PRO A 134 1.19 2.51 10.69
N PHE A 135 1.07 3.37 9.68
CA PHE A 135 0.05 3.22 8.62
C PHE A 135 0.34 2.00 7.73
N LEU A 136 1.61 1.74 7.41
CA LEU A 136 2.00 0.53 6.68
C LEU A 136 1.68 -0.74 7.47
N VAL A 137 2.04 -0.78 8.77
CA VAL A 137 1.75 -1.93 9.64
C VAL A 137 0.25 -2.19 9.74
N LEU A 138 -0.56 -1.14 9.92
CA LEU A 138 -2.01 -1.27 9.96
C LEU A 138 -2.57 -1.78 8.61
N THR A 139 -2.00 -1.35 7.48
CA THR A 139 -2.33 -1.91 6.15
C THR A 139 -2.08 -3.42 6.11
N TYR A 140 -0.94 -3.88 6.61
CA TYR A 140 -0.58 -5.29 6.56
C TYR A 140 -1.45 -6.14 7.49
N ILE A 141 -1.80 -5.63 8.67
CA ILE A 141 -2.76 -6.27 9.57
C ILE A 141 -4.12 -6.41 8.87
N PHE A 142 -4.59 -5.36 8.19
CA PHE A 142 -5.84 -5.40 7.45
C PHE A 142 -5.75 -6.39 6.26
N GLN A 143 -4.61 -6.48 5.58
CA GLN A 143 -4.39 -7.50 4.54
C GLN A 143 -4.50 -8.93 5.11
N PHE A 144 -3.90 -9.22 6.27
CA PHE A 144 -4.08 -10.51 6.94
C PHE A 144 -5.53 -10.77 7.33
N PHE A 145 -6.23 -9.77 7.84
CA PHE A 145 -7.64 -9.90 8.19
C PHE A 145 -8.51 -10.20 6.96
N ASN A 146 -8.25 -9.56 5.82
CA ASN A 146 -8.89 -9.87 4.54
C ASN A 146 -8.58 -11.30 4.09
N ALA A 147 -7.30 -11.73 4.16
CA ALA A 147 -6.90 -13.08 3.81
C ALA A 147 -7.62 -14.14 4.65
N TYR A 148 -7.68 -13.94 5.98
CA TYR A 148 -8.39 -14.84 6.90
C TYR A 148 -9.89 -14.89 6.61
N LYS A 149 -10.53 -13.74 6.42
CA LYS A 149 -11.96 -13.67 6.10
C LYS A 149 -12.30 -14.35 4.77
N LEU A 150 -11.49 -14.12 3.73
CA LEU A 150 -11.65 -14.79 2.44
C LEU A 150 -11.42 -16.30 2.55
N TYR A 151 -10.41 -16.73 3.31
CA TYR A 151 -10.18 -18.15 3.56
C TYR A 151 -11.38 -18.78 4.26
N TYR A 152 -11.91 -18.16 5.32
CA TYR A 152 -13.13 -18.63 5.98
C TYR A 152 -14.33 -18.69 5.02
N LEU A 153 -14.54 -17.66 4.20
CA LEU A 153 -15.62 -17.64 3.19
C LEU A 153 -15.45 -18.75 2.15
N SER A 154 -14.21 -19.08 1.75
CA SER A 154 -13.95 -20.16 0.78
C SER A 154 -14.38 -21.54 1.27
N GLN A 155 -14.51 -21.74 2.59
CA GLN A 155 -15.00 -22.98 3.19
C GLN A 155 -16.53 -23.05 3.26
N LEU A 156 -17.24 -21.95 3.00
CA LEU A 156 -18.70 -21.94 3.04
C LEU A 156 -19.30 -22.54 1.76
N PRO A 157 -20.35 -23.38 1.87
CA PRO A 157 -20.97 -24.01 0.70
C PRO A 157 -21.60 -23.00 -0.27
N VAL A 158 -22.03 -21.83 0.23
CA VAL A 158 -22.57 -20.71 -0.58
C VAL A 158 -21.52 -20.11 -1.53
N CYS A 159 -20.24 -20.23 -1.18
CA CYS A 159 -19.11 -19.76 -1.98
C CYS A 159 -18.47 -20.88 -2.81
N SER A 160 -19.03 -22.10 -2.78
CA SER A 160 -18.52 -23.25 -3.53
C SER A 160 -18.57 -22.97 -5.04
N GLY A 161 -17.46 -23.22 -5.73
CA GLY A 161 -17.30 -22.95 -7.17
C GLY A 161 -16.81 -21.54 -7.54
N GLN A 162 -16.66 -20.62 -6.57
CA GLN A 162 -16.09 -19.28 -6.83
C GLN A 162 -14.58 -19.28 -6.60
N TRP A 163 -13.80 -19.58 -7.64
CA TRP A 163 -12.33 -19.65 -7.59
C TRP A 163 -11.66 -18.32 -7.20
N GLN A 164 -12.36 -17.18 -7.38
CA GLN A 164 -11.87 -15.85 -7.00
C GLN A 164 -11.63 -15.76 -5.49
N VAL A 165 -12.46 -16.42 -4.67
CA VAL A 165 -12.37 -16.36 -3.20
C VAL A 165 -11.05 -16.94 -2.69
N PRO A 166 -10.68 -18.22 -2.99
CA PRO A 166 -9.41 -18.77 -2.56
C PRO A 166 -8.21 -18.10 -3.24
N ALA A 167 -8.33 -17.66 -4.49
CA ALA A 167 -7.25 -16.93 -5.18
C ALA A 167 -6.93 -15.59 -4.49
N LEU A 168 -7.96 -14.82 -4.11
CA LEU A 168 -7.79 -13.58 -3.36
C LEU A 168 -7.26 -13.86 -1.95
N ALA A 169 -7.75 -14.90 -1.27
CA ALA A 169 -7.26 -15.28 0.06
C ALA A 169 -5.74 -15.52 0.05
N PHE A 170 -5.27 -16.34 -0.90
CA PHE A 170 -3.86 -16.64 -1.07
C PHE A 170 -3.04 -15.40 -1.44
N GLY A 171 -3.53 -14.60 -2.39
CA GLY A 171 -2.85 -13.39 -2.83
C GLY A 171 -2.67 -12.36 -1.72
N PHE A 172 -3.72 -12.08 -0.94
CA PHE A 172 -3.63 -11.19 0.21
C PHE A 172 -2.66 -11.72 1.27
N LEU A 173 -2.65 -13.03 1.53
CA LEU A 173 -1.74 -13.65 2.48
C LEU A 173 -0.28 -13.48 2.05
N LEU A 174 0.03 -13.79 0.78
CA LEU A 174 1.37 -13.68 0.22
C LEU A 174 1.89 -12.24 0.31
N VAL A 175 1.08 -11.28 -0.13
CA VAL A 175 1.44 -9.85 -0.07
C VAL A 175 1.67 -9.40 1.37
N ALA A 176 0.80 -9.78 2.31
CA ALA A 176 0.93 -9.42 3.71
C ALA A 176 2.22 -9.98 4.33
N CYS A 177 2.53 -11.26 4.11
CA CYS A 177 3.74 -11.91 4.61
C CYS A 177 5.02 -11.23 4.09
N CYS A 178 5.10 -11.00 2.78
CA CYS A 178 6.26 -10.39 2.16
C CYS A 178 6.39 -8.89 2.53
N ASN A 179 5.28 -8.17 2.71
CA ASN A 179 5.28 -6.80 3.20
C ASN A 179 5.80 -6.69 4.64
N VAL A 180 5.38 -7.59 5.53
CA VAL A 180 5.91 -7.65 6.90
C VAL A 180 7.39 -8.00 6.90
N PHE A 181 7.80 -9.01 6.12
CA PHE A 181 9.21 -9.40 6.01
C PHE A 181 10.10 -8.23 5.55
N THR A 182 9.68 -7.52 4.50
CA THR A 182 10.47 -6.39 3.99
C THR A 182 10.50 -5.20 4.95
N LEU A 183 9.42 -4.93 5.69
CA LEU A 183 9.41 -3.93 6.74
C LEU A 183 10.39 -4.29 7.86
N LEU A 184 10.34 -5.54 8.35
CA LEU A 184 11.27 -6.02 9.39
C LEU A 184 12.73 -5.91 8.93
N ALA A 185 13.04 -6.32 7.71
CA ALA A 185 14.38 -6.17 7.14
C ALA A 185 14.84 -4.70 7.11
N VAL A 186 13.96 -3.76 6.77
CA VAL A 186 14.27 -2.32 6.79
C VAL A 186 14.49 -1.81 8.21
N LEU A 187 13.67 -2.22 9.17
CA LEU A 187 13.81 -1.83 10.57
C LEU A 187 15.13 -2.33 11.17
N ILE A 188 15.47 -3.60 10.93
CA ILE A 188 16.74 -4.20 11.38
C ILE A 188 17.93 -3.45 10.78
N ASN A 189 17.90 -3.18 9.47
CA ASN A 189 18.99 -2.47 8.81
C ASN A 189 19.17 -1.04 9.35
N LYS A 190 18.06 -0.32 9.59
CA LYS A 190 18.10 1.00 10.21
C LYS A 190 18.63 0.97 11.64
N TRP A 191 18.23 -0.03 12.42
CA TRP A 191 18.72 -0.19 13.78
C TRP A 191 20.24 -0.45 13.80
N ARG A 192 20.72 -1.38 12.96
CA ARG A 192 22.16 -1.66 12.81
C ARG A 192 22.96 -0.42 12.39
N GLN A 193 22.47 0.35 11.41
CA GLN A 193 23.11 1.61 10.99
C GLN A 193 23.13 2.64 12.12
N GLY A 194 22.04 2.75 12.88
CA GLY A 194 21.96 3.65 14.04
C GLY A 194 22.97 3.29 15.13
N VAL A 195 23.14 2.01 15.42
CA VAL A 195 24.16 1.52 16.37
C VAL A 195 25.58 1.84 15.88
N ALA A 196 25.88 1.54 14.61
CA ALA A 196 27.20 1.82 14.02
C ALA A 196 27.56 3.33 14.03
N LEU A 197 26.59 4.21 13.74
CA LEU A 197 26.78 5.67 13.79
C LEU A 197 27.00 6.21 15.21
N ARG A 198 26.39 5.58 16.22
CA ARG A 198 26.62 5.93 17.63
C ARG A 198 28.03 5.51 18.07
N SER A 199 28.45 4.30 17.69
CA SER A 199 29.80 3.81 17.96
C SER A 199 30.88 4.68 17.29
N LYS A 200 30.69 5.09 16.03
CA LYS A 200 31.62 6.01 15.34
C LYS A 200 31.74 7.38 16.04
N ARG A 201 30.62 7.96 16.49
CA ARG A 201 30.63 9.23 17.23
C ARG A 201 31.34 9.15 18.59
N GLN A 202 31.31 7.99 19.23
CA GLN A 202 32.02 7.77 20.50
C GLN A 202 33.52 7.51 20.31
N ALA A 203 33.94 7.07 19.11
CA ALA A 203 35.33 6.79 18.78
C ALA A 203 36.10 8.00 18.20
N GLU A 204 35.43 9.12 17.92
CA GLU A 204 36.06 10.33 17.37
C GLU A 204 36.54 11.24 18.52
N PRO A 205 37.86 11.48 18.67
CA PRO A 205 38.40 12.29 19.77
C PRO A 205 38.02 13.77 19.63
N PRO A 206 37.91 14.52 20.75
CA PRO A 206 37.38 15.90 20.77
C PRO A 206 38.23 16.95 20.04
N SER A 207 39.40 16.61 19.48
CA SER A 207 40.33 17.57 18.86
C SER A 207 39.98 17.98 17.42
N LYS A 208 38.90 17.47 16.82
CA LYS A 208 38.45 17.82 15.46
C LYS A 208 37.13 18.61 15.38
N MET A 209 36.65 19.12 16.51
CA MET A 209 35.48 20.02 16.58
C MET A 209 35.87 21.51 16.75
N GLN A 210 36.98 21.92 16.14
CA GLN A 210 37.32 23.34 15.93
C GLN A 210 37.28 23.64 14.43
#